data_AF-A0A1E3WHH0-F1
#
_entry.id   AF-A0A1E3WHH0-F1
#
_cell.length_a   1.000
_cell.length_b   1.000
_cell.length_c   1.000
_cell.angle_alpha   90.00
_cell.angle_beta   90.00
_cell.angle_gamma   90.00
#
_symmetry.space_group_name_H-M   'P 1'
#
loop_
_entity.id
_entity.type
_entity.pdbx_description
1 polymer ?
#
loop_
_entity_poly.entity_id
_entity_poly.type
_entity_poly.pdbx_seq_one_letter_code
_entity_poly.pdbx_strand_id
1 'polypeptide(L)'
;MSFTKLRALTVQHKELEDSLFAAYDVLEKKGSLSMTSIFKAVKGGDLSALGLPDNFMATLRAYQQVGVQLRDVVDKIADQMEAKHA
;
A
#
# COMPACT_ATOMS: atom_id res chain seq x y z
N MET A 1 -20.46 3.51 -7.78
CA MET A 1 -19.11 4.04 -8.06
C MET A 1 -18.97 4.14 -9.57
N SER A 2 -18.43 5.23 -10.14
CA SER A 2 -18.29 5.34 -11.60
C SER A 2 -17.01 4.64 -12.08
N PHE A 3 -16.98 4.17 -13.33
CA PHE A 3 -15.82 3.50 -13.93
C PHE A 3 -14.56 4.38 -13.87
N THR A 4 -14.70 5.69 -14.09
CA THR A 4 -13.61 6.66 -13.96
C THR A 4 -13.02 6.70 -12.55
N LYS A 5 -13.85 6.61 -11.50
CA LYS A 5 -13.39 6.56 -10.11
C LYS A 5 -12.66 5.25 -9.79
N LEU A 6 -13.15 4.12 -10.31
CA LEU A 6 -12.47 2.83 -10.16
C LEU A 6 -11.10 2.84 -10.83
N ARG A 7 -11.01 3.37 -12.07
CA ARG A 7 -9.74 3.51 -12.78
C ARG A 7 -8.74 4.38 -12.02
N ALA A 8 -9.20 5.52 -11.49
CA ALA A 8 -8.34 6.38 -10.67
C ALA A 8 -7.84 5.65 -9.43
N LEU A 9 -8.71 4.88 -8.75
CA LEU A 9 -8.35 4.12 -7.57
C LEU A 9 -7.32 3.01 -7.87
N THR A 10 -7.46 2.30 -9.00
CA THR A 10 -6.48 1.29 -9.43
C THR A 10 -5.12 1.90 -9.79
N VAL A 11 -5.11 3.07 -10.44
CA VAL A 11 -3.87 3.79 -10.75
C VAL A 11 -3.18 4.22 -9.46
N GLN A 12 -3.92 4.82 -8.54
CA GLN A 12 -3.41 5.23 -7.23
C GLN A 12 -2.84 4.04 -6.45
N HIS A 13 -3.53 2.88 -6.46
CA HIS A 13 -3.02 1.67 -5.82
C HIS A 13 -1.67 1.26 -6.40
N LYS A 14 -1.52 1.30 -7.73
CA LYS A 14 -0.30 0.91 -8.42
C LYS A 14 0.86 1.85 -8.13
N GLU A 15 0.62 3.16 -8.14
CA GLU A 15 1.65 4.16 -7.82
C GLU A 15 2.16 4.01 -6.36
N LEU A 16 1.24 3.73 -5.43
CA LEU A 16 1.58 3.45 -4.03
C LEU A 16 2.37 2.14 -3.91
N GLU A 17 1.99 1.10 -4.66
CA GLU A 17 2.71 -0.17 -4.72
C GLU A 17 4.15 0.02 -5.20
N ASP A 18 4.34 0.74 -6.31
CA ASP A 18 5.66 1.03 -6.88
C ASP A 18 6.53 1.80 -5.90
N SER A 19 5.93 2.74 -5.17
CA SER A 19 6.62 3.50 -4.11
C SER A 19 7.06 2.59 -2.94
N LEU A 20 6.24 1.60 -2.57
CA LEU A 20 6.59 0.62 -1.53
C LEU A 20 7.67 -0.35 -2.00
N PHE A 21 7.65 -0.77 -3.27
CA PHE A 21 8.71 -1.61 -3.83
C PHE A 21 10.04 -0.86 -3.92
N ALA A 22 10.04 0.39 -4.34
CA ALA A 22 11.25 1.21 -4.33
C ALA A 22 11.84 1.34 -2.91
N ALA A 23 10.98 1.50 -1.91
CA ALA A 23 11.38 1.47 -0.50
C ALA A 23 11.96 0.10 -0.08
N TYR A 24 11.35 -1.01 -0.53
CA TYR A 24 11.86 -2.35 -0.27
C TYR A 24 13.24 -2.60 -0.90
N ASP A 25 13.47 -2.15 -2.14
CA ASP A 25 14.78 -2.26 -2.79
C ASP A 25 15.88 -1.53 -2.01
N VAL A 26 15.56 -0.38 -1.41
CA VAL A 26 16.49 0.36 -0.54
C VAL A 26 16.84 -0.46 0.71
N LEU A 27 15.82 -1.12 1.28
CA LEU A 27 15.98 -1.97 2.45
C LEU A 27 16.83 -3.22 2.13
N GLU A 28 16.56 -3.86 1.00
CA GLU A 28 17.29 -5.05 0.53
C GLU A 28 18.78 -4.73 0.28
N LYS A 29 19.06 -3.64 -0.45
CA LYS A 29 20.44 -3.20 -0.75
C LYS A 29 21.25 -2.82 0.49
N LYS A 30 20.59 -2.47 1.60
CA LYS A 30 21.26 -2.17 2.87
C LYS A 30 21.82 -3.40 3.58
N GLY A 31 21.50 -4.62 3.13
CA GLY A 31 22.21 -5.87 3.44
C GLY A 31 22.15 -6.37 4.89
N SER A 32 21.73 -5.55 5.85
CA SER A 32 21.56 -5.94 7.26
C SER A 32 20.58 -5.01 7.96
N LEU A 33 19.29 -5.26 7.76
CA LEU A 33 18.24 -4.68 8.60
C LEU A 33 17.97 -5.63 9.75
N SER A 34 18.50 -5.32 10.93
CA SER A 34 18.07 -6.02 12.13
C SER A 34 16.65 -5.60 12.47
N MET A 35 15.83 -6.54 12.98
CA MET A 35 14.50 -6.23 13.51
C MET A 35 14.54 -5.08 14.53
N THR A 36 15.63 -4.98 15.30
CA THR A 36 15.88 -3.89 16.26
C THR A 36 16.02 -2.52 15.60
N SER A 37 16.71 -2.43 14.45
CA SER A 37 16.87 -1.18 13.71
C SER A 37 15.55 -0.69 13.12
N ILE A 38 14.74 -1.62 12.60
CA ILE A 38 13.39 -1.34 12.11
C ILE A 38 12.51 -0.87 13.27
N PHE A 39 12.49 -1.60 14.38
CA PHE A 39 11.66 -1.25 15.54
C PHE A 39 12.02 0.13 16.11
N LYS A 40 13.31 0.46 16.16
CA LYS A 40 13.79 1.76 16.65
C LYS A 40 13.39 2.90 15.70
N ALA A 41 13.53 2.71 14.40
CA ALA A 41 13.13 3.70 13.41
C ALA A 41 11.62 3.95 13.42
N VAL A 42 10.82 2.88 13.47
CA VAL A 42 9.35 2.97 13.55
C VAL A 42 8.89 3.61 14.86
N LYS A 43 9.46 3.21 16.01
CA LYS A 43 9.09 3.77 17.33
C LYS A 43 9.59 5.21 17.52
N GLY A 44 10.75 5.53 16.96
CA GLY A 44 11.35 6.87 17.02
C GLY A 44 10.77 7.84 15.99
N GLY A 45 9.97 7.36 15.04
CA GLY A 45 9.41 8.16 13.94
C GLY A 45 10.44 8.62 12.90
N ASP A 46 11.70 8.19 13.02
CA ASP A 46 12.79 8.52 12.11
C ASP A 46 13.14 7.32 11.23
N LEU A 47 12.60 7.33 10.02
CA LEU A 47 12.79 6.28 9.01
C LEU A 47 14.04 6.52 8.15
N SER A 48 14.68 7.69 8.29
CA SER A 48 15.92 8.06 7.57
C SER A 48 17.05 7.09 7.88
N ALA A 49 17.10 6.57 9.12
CA ALA A 49 18.03 5.52 9.53
C ALA A 49 17.90 4.25 8.68
N LEU A 50 16.72 3.97 8.15
CA LEU A 50 16.44 2.84 7.24
C LEU A 50 16.66 3.21 5.78
N GLY A 51 16.93 4.48 5.46
CA GLY A 51 17.02 4.99 4.09
C GLY A 51 15.65 5.10 3.41
N LEU A 52 14.57 4.96 4.17
CA LEU A 52 13.21 5.05 3.67
C LEU A 52 12.81 6.52 3.52
N PRO A 53 11.92 6.83 2.57
CA PRO A 53 11.40 8.18 2.44
C PRO A 53 10.52 8.55 3.65
N ASP A 54 10.51 9.83 4.03
CA ASP A 54 9.79 10.35 5.21
C ASP A 54 8.27 10.07 5.14
N ASN A 55 7.74 9.99 3.92
CA ASN A 55 6.33 9.68 3.68
C ASN A 55 6.02 8.17 3.68
N PHE A 56 6.98 7.27 3.92
CA PHE A 56 6.79 5.82 3.80
C PHE A 56 5.59 5.29 4.59
N MET A 57 5.42 5.72 5.84
CA MET A 57 4.28 5.28 6.66
C MET A 57 2.94 5.83 6.16
N ALA A 58 2.94 7.04 5.59
CA ALA A 58 1.76 7.60 4.95
C ALA A 58 1.42 6.82 3.66
N THR A 59 2.42 6.51 2.84
CA THR A 59 2.30 5.67 1.64
C THR A 59 1.75 4.29 1.97
N LEU A 60 2.29 3.63 3.02
CA LEU A 60 1.82 2.32 3.47
C LEU A 60 0.36 2.36 3.93
N ARG A 61 -0.02 3.37 4.72
CA ARG A 61 -1.41 3.54 5.18
C ARG A 61 -2.35 3.80 4.01
N ALA A 62 -1.95 4.66 3.07
CA ALA A 62 -2.73 4.95 1.87
C ALA A 62 -2.90 3.70 1.01
N TYR A 63 -1.84 2.91 0.81
CA TYR A 63 -1.88 1.66 0.06
C TYR A 63 -2.90 0.68 0.66
N GLN A 64 -2.86 0.48 1.98
CA GLN A 64 -3.81 -0.37 2.69
C GLN A 64 -5.25 0.12 2.54
N GLN A 65 -5.48 1.44 2.68
CA GLN A 65 -6.82 2.02 2.55
C GLN A 65 -7.39 1.85 1.14
N VAL A 66 -6.58 2.11 0.11
CA VAL A 66 -6.98 1.93 -1.30
C VAL A 66 -7.26 0.45 -1.59
N GLY A 67 -6.45 -0.47 -1.06
CA GLY A 67 -6.66 -1.91 -1.20
C GLY A 67 -7.95 -2.42 -0.53
N VAL A 68 -8.39 -1.82 0.58
CA VAL A 68 -9.71 -2.11 1.17
C VAL A 68 -10.82 -1.63 0.24
N GLN A 69 -10.72 -0.41 -0.27
CA GLN A 69 -11.74 0.12 -1.19
C GLN A 69 -11.86 -0.70 -2.48
N LEU A 70 -10.75 -1.22 -3.01
CA LEU A 70 -10.79 -2.11 -4.17
C LEU A 70 -11.47 -3.44 -3.85
N ARG A 71 -11.21 -4.05 -2.69
CA ARG A 71 -11.91 -5.25 -2.23
C ARG A 71 -13.41 -5.02 -2.09
N ASP A 72 -13.82 -3.93 -1.46
CA ASP A 72 -15.23 -3.57 -1.32
C ASP A 72 -15.95 -3.44 -2.68
N VAL A 73 -15.22 -3.00 -3.72
CA VAL A 73 -15.77 -2.92 -5.08
C VAL A 73 -15.91 -4.32 -5.69
N VAL A 74 -14.91 -5.19 -5.51
CA VAL A 74 -14.95 -6.57 -6.00
C VAL A 74 -16.10 -7.34 -5.35
N ASP A 75 -16.27 -7.23 -4.03
CA ASP A 75 -17.34 -7.91 -3.29
C ASP A 75 -18.72 -7.45 -3.79
N LYS A 76 -18.92 -6.13 -4.00
CA LYS A 76 -20.17 -5.60 -4.56
C LYS A 76 -20.44 -6.10 -5.98
N ILE A 77 -19.41 -6.30 -6.80
CA ILE A 77 -19.58 -6.86 -8.14
C ILE A 77 -19.97 -8.34 -8.04
N ALA A 78 -19.33 -9.10 -7.15
CA ALA A 78 -19.67 -10.50 -6.89
C ALA A 78 -21.13 -10.64 -6.45
N ASP A 79 -21.57 -9.87 -5.45
CA ASP A 79 -22.96 -9.86 -4.97
C ASP A 79 -23.96 -9.55 -6.10
N GLN A 80 -23.63 -8.59 -6.96
CA GLN A 80 -24.48 -8.23 -8.11
C GLN A 80 -24.52 -9.32 -9.18
N MET A 81 -23.43 -10.05 -9.38
CA MET A 81 -23.40 -11.19 -10.30
C MET A 81 -24.22 -12.34 -9.74
N GLU A 82 -24.06 -12.68 -8.47
CA GLU A 82 -24.87 -13.71 -7.80
C GLU A 82 -26.36 -13.38 -7.86
N ALA A 83 -26.76 -12.14 -7.54
CA ALA A 83 -28.16 -11.71 -7.61
C ALA A 83 -28.77 -11.71 -9.02
N LYS A 84 -27.96 -11.63 -10.07
CA LYS A 84 -28.42 -11.71 -11.48
C LYS A 84 -28.48 -13.13 -12.02
N HIS A 85 -27.79 -14.07 -11.38
CA HIS A 85 -27.71 -15.47 -11.77
C HIS A 85 -28.50 -16.40 -10.82
N ALA A 86 -29.13 -15.85 -9.78
CA ALA A 86 -30.11 -16.50 -8.90
C ALA A 86 -31.54 -16.33 -9.43
#